data_AF-A0A7Y5D3R9-F1
#
_entry.id   AF-A0A7Y5D3R9-F1
#
_cell.length_a   1.000
_cell.length_b   1.000
_cell.length_c   1.000
_cell.angle_alpha   90.00
_cell.angle_beta   90.00
_cell.angle_gamma   90.00
#
_symmetry.space_group_name_H-M   'P 1'
#
loop_
_entity.id
_entity.type
_entity.pdbx_description
1 polymer ?
#
loop_
_entity_poly.entity_id
_entity_poly.type
_entity_poly.pdbx_seq_one_letter_code
_entity_poly.pdbx_strand_id
1 'polypeptide(L)'
;MKCQHLPLLLLALSGVAEANLIDRGNGLIYDQDFNITWLADANYAKTSGFDADGVMDWQTANTWAANFTYGGYSDWRLPTTPDADSSVGYNQTSSELGHLFLH
;
A
#
# COMPACT_ATOMS: atom_id res chain seq x y z
N MET A 1 -18.41 -60.99 -9.49
CA MET A 1 -17.19 -60.24 -9.10
C MET A 1 -17.46 -58.76 -9.36
N LYS A 2 -17.23 -57.94 -8.33
CA LYS A 2 -17.52 -56.49 -8.23
C LYS A 2 -16.51 -55.68 -9.04
N CYS A 3 -16.91 -54.52 -9.58
CA CYS A 3 -16.18 -53.27 -9.34
C CYS A 3 -17.02 -52.04 -9.77
N GLN A 4 -17.70 -51.43 -8.80
CA GLN A 4 -18.32 -50.12 -8.95
C GLN A 4 -17.20 -49.06 -8.85
N HIS A 5 -17.06 -48.23 -9.88
CA HIS A 5 -16.09 -47.14 -9.89
C HIS A 5 -16.74 -45.91 -9.26
N LEU A 6 -16.40 -45.62 -8.00
CA LEU A 6 -16.75 -44.39 -7.32
C LEU A 6 -15.74 -43.31 -7.74
N PRO A 7 -16.13 -42.21 -8.40
CA PRO A 7 -15.19 -41.14 -8.71
C PRO A 7 -14.82 -40.39 -7.43
N LEU A 8 -13.54 -40.43 -7.08
CA LEU A 8 -12.93 -39.63 -6.03
C LEU A 8 -12.94 -38.16 -6.49
N LEU A 9 -13.85 -37.36 -5.94
CA LEU A 9 -13.86 -35.91 -6.16
C LEU A 9 -12.66 -35.29 -5.44
N LEU A 10 -11.63 -34.92 -6.20
CA LEU A 10 -10.44 -34.25 -5.69
C LEU A 10 -10.81 -32.80 -5.37
N LEU A 11 -10.95 -32.48 -4.07
CA LEU A 11 -11.12 -31.11 -3.61
C LEU A 11 -9.78 -30.38 -3.78
N ALA A 12 -9.70 -29.50 -4.77
CA ALA A 12 -8.55 -28.61 -4.93
C ALA A 12 -8.50 -27.64 -3.75
N LEU A 13 -7.49 -27.76 -2.88
CA LEU A 13 -7.13 -26.67 -1.98
C LEU A 13 -6.45 -25.61 -2.82
N SER A 14 -7.22 -24.63 -3.27
CA SER A 14 -6.65 -23.37 -3.76
C SER A 14 -5.95 -22.70 -2.56
N GLY A 15 -4.62 -22.62 -2.59
CA GLY A 15 -3.91 -21.70 -1.72
C GLY A 15 -4.43 -20.29 -2.05
N VAL A 16 -4.95 -19.59 -1.05
CA VAL A 16 -5.28 -18.17 -1.22
C VAL A 16 -3.96 -17.45 -1.49
N ALA A 17 -3.88 -16.72 -2.60
CA ALA A 17 -2.85 -15.71 -2.74
C ALA A 17 -3.19 -14.62 -1.73
N GLU A 18 -2.35 -14.42 -0.71
CA GLU A 18 -2.43 -13.24 0.14
C GLU A 18 -1.91 -12.05 -0.67
N ALA A 19 -2.73 -11.02 -0.81
CA ALA A 19 -2.34 -9.77 -1.46
C ALA A 19 -1.86 -8.82 -0.36
N ASN A 20 -0.56 -8.56 -0.31
CA ASN A 20 0.06 -7.66 0.67
C ASN A 20 -0.51 -6.23 0.58
N LEU A 21 -1.01 -5.85 -0.59
CA LEU A 21 -1.71 -4.60 -0.87
C LEU A 21 -3.17 -4.87 -1.24
N ILE A 22 -4.10 -4.36 -0.44
CA ILE A 22 -5.55 -4.53 -0.61
C ILE A 22 -6.19 -3.19 -0.98
N ASP A 23 -6.84 -3.13 -2.15
CA ASP A 23 -7.68 -1.98 -2.51
C ASP A 23 -8.93 -1.92 -1.61
N ARG A 24 -9.10 -0.80 -0.91
CA ARG A 24 -10.27 -0.50 -0.06
C ARG A 24 -11.33 0.35 -0.79
N GLY A 25 -11.11 0.64 -2.07
CA GLY A 25 -11.88 1.57 -2.86
C GLY A 25 -11.53 3.02 -2.55
N ASN A 26 -12.08 3.94 -3.35
CA ASN A 26 -11.89 5.39 -3.18
C ASN A 26 -10.41 5.82 -3.13
N GLY A 27 -9.53 5.15 -3.89
CA GLY A 27 -8.11 5.50 -3.93
C GLY A 27 -7.34 5.18 -2.64
N LEU A 28 -7.84 4.27 -1.81
CA LEU A 28 -7.15 3.81 -0.61
C LEU A 28 -6.59 2.40 -0.81
N ILE A 29 -5.29 2.23 -0.59
CA ILE A 29 -4.62 0.93 -0.67
C ILE A 29 -4.11 0.56 0.72
N TYR A 30 -4.56 -0.56 1.27
CA TYR A 30 -4.13 -1.04 2.57
C TYR A 30 -2.97 -2.01 2.45
N ASP A 31 -1.89 -1.70 3.16
CA ASP A 31 -0.72 -2.54 3.31
C ASP A 31 -0.86 -3.38 4.58
N GLN A 32 -0.95 -4.69 4.42
CA GLN A 32 -1.18 -5.60 5.54
C GLN A 32 0.09 -5.84 6.37
N ASP A 33 1.27 -5.81 5.76
CA ASP A 33 2.53 -6.12 6.44
C ASP A 33 2.97 -4.99 7.36
N PHE A 34 2.79 -3.75 6.90
CA PHE A 34 3.07 -2.57 7.71
C PHE A 34 1.85 -2.01 8.45
N ASN A 35 0.67 -2.56 8.18
CA ASN A 35 -0.59 -2.10 8.76
C ASN A 35 -0.79 -0.58 8.58
N ILE A 36 -0.59 -0.11 7.35
CA ILE A 36 -0.74 1.30 6.95
C ILE A 36 -1.67 1.41 5.75
N THR A 37 -2.28 2.57 5.57
CA THR A 37 -3.11 2.85 4.39
C THR A 37 -2.43 3.91 3.55
N TRP A 38 -2.28 3.62 2.27
CA TRP A 38 -1.75 4.49 1.25
C TRP A 38 -2.87 5.23 0.54
N LEU A 39 -2.56 6.47 0.17
CA LEU A 39 -3.32 7.19 -0.83
C LEU A 39 -2.75 6.81 -2.21
N ALA A 40 -3.58 6.25 -3.08
CA ALA A 40 -3.17 5.79 -4.40
C ALA A 40 -2.64 6.94 -5.29
N ASP A 41 -3.14 8.16 -5.05
CA ASP A 41 -2.64 9.37 -5.68
C ASP A 41 -1.53 9.99 -4.84
N ALA A 42 -0.28 9.69 -5.17
CA ALA A 42 0.89 10.22 -4.48
C ALA A 42 1.06 11.75 -4.67
N ASN A 43 0.38 12.37 -5.66
CA ASN A 43 0.40 13.82 -5.89
C ASN A 43 -0.96 14.46 -5.57
N TYR A 44 -1.61 13.96 -4.51
CA TYR A 44 -2.96 14.39 -4.18
C TYR A 44 -3.07 15.87 -3.83
N ALA A 45 -2.00 16.49 -3.31
CA ALA A 45 -1.97 17.95 -3.10
C ALA A 45 -2.31 18.72 -4.38
N LYS A 46 -1.86 18.23 -5.54
CA LYS A 46 -2.21 18.80 -6.84
C LYS A 46 -3.62 18.46 -7.26
N THR A 47 -3.98 17.17 -7.25
CA THR A 47 -5.26 16.71 -7.81
C THR A 47 -6.46 17.12 -6.96
N SER A 48 -6.26 17.35 -5.66
CA SER A 48 -7.25 17.96 -4.78
C SER A 48 -7.39 19.47 -4.97
N GLY A 49 -6.48 20.10 -5.72
CA GLY A 49 -6.41 21.55 -5.91
C GLY A 49 -5.87 22.31 -4.69
N PHE A 50 -5.20 21.63 -3.75
CA PHE A 50 -4.55 22.30 -2.61
C PHE A 50 -3.33 23.10 -3.06
N ASP A 51 -2.54 22.51 -3.96
CA ASP A 51 -1.39 23.12 -4.59
C ASP A 51 -1.53 23.09 -6.13
N ALA A 52 -1.00 24.09 -6.82
CA ALA A 52 -1.17 24.21 -8.27
C ALA A 52 -0.32 23.21 -9.07
N ASP A 53 0.88 22.89 -8.59
CA ASP A 53 1.82 22.01 -9.28
C ASP A 53 2.17 20.74 -8.49
N GLY A 54 1.81 20.69 -7.20
CA GLY A 54 2.03 19.57 -6.29
C GLY A 54 3.40 19.60 -5.62
N VAL A 55 4.18 20.65 -5.81
CA VAL A 55 5.55 20.76 -5.29
C VAL A 55 5.52 21.53 -3.98
N MET A 56 5.84 20.83 -2.90
CA MET A 56 5.92 21.40 -1.55
C MET A 56 7.32 21.20 -0.99
N ASP A 57 7.81 22.18 -0.22
CA ASP A 57 8.95 21.92 0.65
C ASP A 57 8.60 20.93 1.76
N TRP A 58 9.62 20.38 2.42
CA TRP A 58 9.44 19.36 3.45
C TRP A 58 8.51 19.80 4.58
N GLN A 59 8.64 21.04 5.04
CA GLN A 59 7.85 21.56 6.14
C GLN A 59 6.38 21.70 5.75
N THR A 60 6.12 22.21 4.56
CA THR A 60 4.79 22.39 3.98
C THR A 60 4.12 21.03 3.75
N ALA A 61 4.83 20.06 3.18
CA ALA A 61 4.32 18.72 2.95
C ALA A 61 3.94 17.98 4.24
N ASN A 62 4.78 18.06 5.28
CA ASN A 62 4.46 17.48 6.59
C ASN A 62 3.25 18.17 7.24
N THR A 63 3.18 19.50 7.14
CA THR A 63 2.05 20.27 7.70
C THR A 63 0.75 19.93 6.98
N TRP A 64 0.79 19.82 5.64
CA TRP A 64 -0.35 19.40 4.83
C TRP A 64 -0.82 18.00 5.22
N ALA A 65 0.08 17.02 5.25
CA ALA A 65 -0.26 15.64 5.61
C ALA A 65 -0.88 15.55 7.02
N ALA A 66 -0.29 16.22 8.01
CA ALA A 66 -0.77 16.20 9.40
C ALA A 66 -2.16 16.84 9.59
N ASN A 67 -2.61 17.71 8.68
CA ASN A 67 -3.95 18.31 8.71
C ASN A 67 -4.91 17.69 7.68
N PHE A 68 -4.44 16.72 6.90
CA PHE A 68 -5.21 16.11 5.84
C PHE A 68 -6.23 15.11 6.43
N THR A 69 -7.43 15.08 5.87
CA THR A 69 -8.47 14.11 6.23
C THR A 69 -9.11 13.56 4.97
N TYR A 70 -9.10 12.24 4.82
CA TYR A 70 -9.61 11.56 3.64
C TYR A 70 -9.96 10.11 3.98
N GLY A 71 -11.03 9.59 3.38
CA GLY A 71 -11.42 8.19 3.56
C GLY A 71 -11.81 7.80 5.00
N GLY A 72 -12.09 8.77 5.87
CA GLY A 72 -12.37 8.54 7.30
C GLY A 72 -11.12 8.55 8.21
N TYR A 73 -9.93 8.78 7.65
CA TYR A 73 -8.66 8.85 8.37
C TYR A 73 -8.18 10.31 8.46
N SER A 74 -7.58 10.69 9.59
CA SER A 74 -7.08 12.03 9.88
C SER A 74 -5.64 12.04 10.40
N ASP A 75 -4.97 10.88 10.34
CA ASP A 75 -3.63 10.60 10.87
C ASP A 75 -2.62 10.38 9.74
N TRP A 76 -2.83 11.06 8.61
CA TRP A 76 -1.95 10.98 7.45
C TRP A 76 -0.56 11.55 7.74
N ARG A 77 0.46 10.91 7.18
CA ARG A 77 1.86 11.36 7.23
C ARG A 77 2.55 11.10 5.90
N LEU A 78 3.68 11.76 5.67
CA LEU A 78 4.62 11.31 4.64
C LEU A 78 5.18 9.94 5.03
N PRO A 79 5.45 9.05 4.04
CA PRO A 79 6.01 7.75 4.32
C PRO A 79 7.40 7.88 4.92
N THR A 80 7.69 6.99 5.86
CA THR A 80 9.03 6.86 6.42
C THR A 80 9.94 6.18 5.39
N THR A 81 11.06 6.83 5.12
CA THR A 81 12.20 6.20 4.46
C THR A 81 13.21 5.95 5.58
N PRO A 82 13.50 4.69 5.95
CA PRO A 82 14.53 4.43 6.92
C PRO A 82 15.81 5.12 6.46
N ASP A 83 16.39 5.94 7.35
CA ASP A 83 17.60 6.71 7.09
C ASP A 83 18.62 5.82 6.40
N ALA A 84 19.15 6.33 5.29
CA ALA A 84 20.25 5.81 4.49
C ALA A 84 21.09 4.74 5.21
N ASP A 85 20.58 3.50 5.23
CA ASP A 85 21.48 2.38 5.42
C ASP A 85 22.39 2.46 4.19
N SER A 86 23.68 2.58 4.47
CA SER A 86 24.79 2.62 3.52
C SER A 86 24.72 1.56 2.39
N SER A 87 23.80 0.61 2.48
CA SER A 87 23.33 -0.20 1.35
C SER A 87 22.42 0.61 0.40
N VAL A 88 23.04 1.49 -0.39
CA VAL A 88 22.48 1.98 -1.67
C VAL A 88 22.17 0.78 -2.56
N GLY A 89 20.93 0.30 -2.52
CA GLY A 89 20.51 -0.89 -3.24
C GLY A 89 19.06 -0.79 -3.72
N TYR A 90 18.83 -1.22 -4.96
CA TYR A 90 17.51 -1.65 -5.42
C TYR A 90 17.03 -2.80 -4.53
N ASN A 91 15.73 -2.89 -4.25
CA ASN A 91 15.10 -3.93 -3.43
C ASN A 91 15.10 -3.74 -1.90
N GLN A 92 14.90 -2.51 -1.41
CA GLN A 92 14.71 -2.24 0.02
C GLN A 92 13.24 -2.47 0.43
N THR A 93 12.84 -3.74 0.57
CA THR A 93 11.51 -4.14 1.05
C THR A 93 11.25 -3.74 2.51
N SER A 94 12.28 -3.29 3.23
CA SER A 94 12.18 -2.79 4.61
C SER A 94 11.67 -1.35 4.72
N SER A 95 11.64 -0.59 3.63
CA SER A 95 11.12 0.79 3.62
C SER A 95 9.63 0.82 3.28
N GLU A 96 8.84 1.74 3.87
CA GLU A 96 7.41 1.86 3.57
C GLU A 96 7.17 2.04 2.06
N LEU A 97 7.92 2.94 1.40
CA LEU A 97 7.83 3.12 -0.05
C LEU A 97 8.32 1.92 -0.86
N GLY A 98 9.39 1.25 -0.44
CA GLY A 98 9.89 0.07 -1.13
C GLY A 98 8.87 -1.06 -1.11
N HIS A 99 8.19 -1.26 0.01
CA HIS A 99 7.12 -2.24 0.14
C HIS A 99 5.91 -1.93 -0.75
N LEU A 100 5.54 -0.65 -0.89
CA LEU A 100 4.48 -0.23 -1.81
C LEU A 100 4.80 -0.51 -3.29
N PHE A 101 6.05 -0.30 -3.72
CA PHE A 101 6.42 -0.33 -5.15
C PHE A 101 7.07 -1.62 -5.67
N LEU A 102 7.61 -2.46 -4.78
CA LEU A 102 8.40 -3.64 -5.16
C LEU A 102 7.63 -4.97 -4.99
N HIS A 103 6.32 -4.88 -4.77
CA HIS A 103 5.39 -6.02 -4.76
C HIS A 103 4.76 -6.29 -6.14
#